data_AF-A0A8C1L5M2-F1
#
_entry.id   AF-A0A8C1L5M2-F1
#
_cell.length_a   1.000
_cell.length_b   1.000
_cell.length_c   1.000
_cell.angle_alpha   90.00
_cell.angle_beta   90.00
_cell.angle_gamma   90.00
#
_symmetry.space_group_name_H-M   'P 1'
#
loop_
_entity.id
_entity.type
_entity.pdbx_description
1 polymer ?
#
loop_
_entity_poly.entity_id
_entity_poly.type
_entity_poly.pdbx_seq_one_letter_code
_entity_poly.pdbx_strand_id
1 'polypeptide(L)'
;MIFPSLSPCFTCFCSSLYIGSLLSLSLSHPLSLSPRFIPPLLTSSPPLFTCCLSHNTAPDFYVNTCSLILLSTLSRMLNLRAAQSQFTHEVREPGLYVWRVEKMKAVLLEPSQRGIFYNGDAYIVLSNRGKDGSDLHMWMGEKSSRDEQGACAMLATQLDSFLGGEPVQHRQVQGYESPEFMGVFPKGVSYKEGGVDSGFKNTRSRIGHVTHLYQVKGKKNIRAREVELSWGSFNKGDCFILDLGETIVAWSGSKANMFERQKVREIAMLIRDTERNGKAHIIDVTEGEEPLEMVQALGPIPALKDSSTEEDAEADITNSASLYKVSNATCQMTLTKLCDKGPFGQELLKKDDCFILDNGSSGKIYIWKGNGASAEEKTIALKVADEFITEMNYPRMRTQVEILPQGRESVLFKQFFKSWS
;
A
#
# COMPACT_ATOMS: atom_id res chain seq x y z
N MET A 1 37.21 40.39 22.80
CA MET A 1 37.49 38.95 22.97
C MET A 1 36.47 38.20 22.13
N ILE A 2 36.91 37.73 20.97
CA ILE A 2 36.11 36.95 20.01
C ILE A 2 36.94 35.68 19.78
N PHE A 3 36.36 34.51 20.02
CA PHE A 3 36.93 33.21 19.66
C PHE A 3 35.83 32.35 19.01
N PRO A 4 36.08 31.72 17.86
CA PRO A 4 35.17 30.78 17.21
C PRO A 4 35.57 29.31 17.48
N SER A 5 34.61 28.39 17.48
CA SER A 5 34.84 26.94 17.35
C SER A 5 33.54 26.28 16.87
N LEU A 6 33.46 25.84 15.61
CA LEU A 6 33.79 24.50 15.08
C LEU A 6 32.54 23.61 14.96
N SER A 7 32.18 23.35 13.70
CA SER A 7 31.26 22.33 13.22
C SER A 7 31.96 20.96 13.11
N PRO A 8 31.25 19.83 13.28
CA PRO A 8 31.75 18.52 12.88
C PRO A 8 31.08 18.02 11.58
N CYS A 9 31.91 17.61 10.62
CA CYS A 9 31.53 16.88 9.42
C CYS A 9 31.27 15.40 9.74
N PHE A 10 30.21 14.85 9.15
CA PHE A 10 29.87 13.42 9.11
C PHE A 10 30.76 12.68 8.11
N THR A 11 31.36 11.56 8.53
CA THR A 11 31.97 10.54 7.66
C THR A 11 31.23 9.21 7.83
N CYS A 12 30.67 8.71 6.73
CA CYS A 12 30.01 7.41 6.63
C CYS A 12 31.03 6.26 6.67
N PHE A 13 30.79 5.28 7.55
CA PHE A 13 31.40 3.95 7.52
C PHE A 13 30.56 3.02 6.63
N CYS A 14 31.17 2.47 5.58
CA CYS A 14 30.64 1.33 4.84
C CYS A 14 31.48 0.10 5.22
N SER A 15 30.90 -0.81 6.00
CA SER A 15 31.48 -2.11 6.34
C SER A 15 30.88 -3.21 5.45
N SER A 16 31.72 -3.79 4.60
CA SER A 16 31.43 -5.00 3.81
C SER A 16 31.21 -6.22 4.70
N LEU A 17 30.06 -6.88 4.54
CA LEU A 17 29.79 -8.20 5.12
C LEU A 17 30.39 -9.29 4.21
N TYR A 18 31.38 -10.01 4.74
CA TYR A 18 31.87 -11.28 4.20
C TYR A 18 31.01 -12.42 4.79
N ILE A 19 30.35 -13.21 3.94
CA ILE A 19 29.67 -14.45 4.33
C ILE A 19 30.63 -15.61 4.07
N GLY A 20 31.22 -16.14 5.15
CA GLY A 20 32.01 -17.36 5.14
C GLY A 20 31.17 -18.55 5.62
N SER A 21 31.11 -19.59 4.80
CA SER A 21 30.44 -20.87 5.08
C SER A 21 31.23 -21.68 6.12
N LEU A 22 30.52 -22.10 7.18
CA LEU A 22 30.98 -23.02 8.21
C LEU A 22 30.93 -24.47 7.70
N LEU A 23 32.08 -25.12 7.59
CA LEU A 23 32.21 -26.57 7.65
C LEU A 23 33.12 -26.91 8.83
N SER A 24 32.49 -27.43 9.87
CA SER A 24 33.10 -27.90 11.11
C SER A 24 33.72 -29.29 10.90
N LEU A 25 35.04 -29.40 11.01
CA LEU A 25 35.72 -30.64 11.38
C LEU A 25 36.81 -30.28 12.39
N SER A 26 36.47 -30.49 13.66
CA SER A 26 37.39 -30.43 14.80
C SER A 26 38.24 -31.69 14.83
N LEU A 27 39.57 -31.56 14.95
CA LEU A 27 40.45 -32.49 15.66
C LEU A 27 41.90 -31.96 15.59
N SER A 28 42.39 -31.34 16.67
CA SER A 28 43.75 -31.53 17.19
C SER A 28 44.04 -30.58 18.35
N HIS A 29 44.52 -31.15 19.45
CA HIS A 29 44.97 -30.51 20.67
C HIS A 29 46.15 -29.52 20.46
N PRO A 30 46.35 -28.59 21.40
CA PRO A 30 47.34 -27.50 21.32
C PRO A 30 48.66 -27.88 22.00
N LEU A 31 49.64 -26.97 21.89
CA LEU A 31 50.91 -26.78 22.64
C LEU A 31 52.04 -26.51 21.62
N SER A 32 52.92 -25.53 21.73
CA SER A 32 53.19 -24.52 22.76
C SER A 32 54.30 -23.58 22.24
N LEU A 33 54.43 -22.42 22.87
CA LEU A 33 55.66 -21.64 23.08
C LEU A 33 56.24 -20.79 21.92
N SER A 34 56.05 -19.49 22.09
CA SER A 34 56.94 -18.38 21.71
C SER A 34 58.24 -18.43 22.56
N PRO A 35 59.21 -17.46 22.52
CA PRO A 35 59.30 -16.18 21.80
C PRO A 35 60.71 -15.87 21.22
N ARG A 36 60.97 -14.58 20.88
CA ARG A 36 62.25 -13.86 20.63
C ARG A 36 62.51 -13.53 19.15
N PHE A 37 62.99 -12.35 18.70
CA PHE A 37 63.42 -11.06 19.29
C PHE A 37 63.56 -10.05 18.10
N ILE A 38 62.99 -8.83 18.22
CA ILE A 38 63.57 -7.49 17.88
C ILE A 38 63.83 -7.04 16.40
N PRO A 39 63.70 -5.72 16.07
CA PRO A 39 63.21 -5.12 14.79
C PRO A 39 64.29 -4.28 14.03
N PRO A 40 63.96 -3.14 13.37
CA PRO A 40 63.29 -2.90 12.07
C PRO A 40 64.29 -2.36 11.00
N LEU A 41 63.84 -2.05 9.76
CA LEU A 41 64.34 -0.99 8.83
C LEU A 41 63.63 -1.16 7.46
N LEU A 42 62.67 -0.28 7.14
CA LEU A 42 62.74 0.86 6.19
C LEU A 42 62.48 0.53 4.69
N THR A 43 61.52 1.31 4.15
CA THR A 43 61.36 1.79 2.76
C THR A 43 60.89 0.82 1.68
N SER A 44 59.65 0.98 1.20
CA SER A 44 59.37 1.72 -0.06
C SER A 44 57.90 1.57 -0.47
N SER A 45 57.30 2.71 -0.80
CA SER A 45 55.96 2.92 -1.33
C SER A 45 55.75 2.34 -2.74
N PRO A 46 54.54 1.87 -3.10
CA PRO A 46 54.19 1.52 -4.47
C PRO A 46 53.76 2.76 -5.29
N PRO A 47 53.91 2.75 -6.63
CA PRO A 47 53.60 3.90 -7.47
C PRO A 47 52.12 3.97 -7.87
N LEU A 48 51.66 5.22 -7.96
CA LEU A 48 50.47 5.66 -8.70
C LEU A 48 50.65 5.40 -10.20
N PHE A 49 49.58 4.98 -10.89
CA PHE A 49 49.46 5.25 -12.32
C PHE A 49 48.10 5.88 -12.66
N THR A 50 48.25 7.09 -13.17
CA THR A 50 47.27 8.05 -13.63
C THR A 50 46.62 7.61 -14.94
N CYS A 51 45.34 7.91 -15.06
CA CYS A 51 44.52 7.78 -16.26
C CYS A 51 45.00 8.72 -17.38
N CYS A 52 45.25 8.19 -18.58
CA CYS A 52 45.35 8.98 -19.80
C CYS A 52 44.37 8.41 -20.84
N LEU A 53 43.46 9.28 -21.30
CA LEU A 53 42.63 9.09 -22.48
C LEU A 53 43.49 9.25 -23.74
N SER A 54 43.37 8.34 -24.70
CA SER A 54 43.64 8.63 -26.10
C SER A 54 42.74 7.81 -27.03
N HIS A 55 42.31 8.46 -28.10
CA HIS A 55 41.37 7.99 -29.11
C HIS A 55 41.98 6.97 -30.09
N ASN A 56 41.06 6.21 -30.72
CA ASN A 56 41.11 5.56 -32.03
C ASN A 56 41.75 4.16 -32.15
N THR A 57 40.91 3.12 -32.26
CA THR A 57 40.66 2.32 -33.49
C THR A 57 39.90 1.02 -33.13
N ALA A 58 38.82 0.70 -33.87
CA ALA A 58 38.11 -0.59 -33.86
C ALA A 58 38.63 -1.46 -35.04
N PRO A 59 38.29 -2.75 -35.23
CA PRO A 59 37.16 -3.48 -34.62
C PRO A 59 37.37 -4.98 -34.27
N ASP A 60 36.34 -5.53 -33.59
CA ASP A 60 35.83 -6.91 -33.62
C ASP A 60 36.65 -8.10 -33.12
N PHE A 61 35.89 -9.05 -32.53
CA PHE A 61 36.28 -10.31 -31.89
C PHE A 61 36.88 -10.20 -30.49
N TYR A 62 36.09 -9.92 -29.45
CA TYR A 62 36.17 -10.55 -28.11
C TYR A 62 35.07 -9.99 -27.17
N VAL A 63 33.85 -9.81 -27.67
CA VAL A 63 32.69 -9.43 -26.84
C VAL A 63 31.51 -10.30 -27.21
N ASN A 64 31.61 -11.62 -27.01
CA ASN A 64 30.42 -12.46 -27.16
C ASN A 64 30.39 -13.76 -26.34
N THR A 65 31.30 -13.97 -25.38
CA THR A 65 31.21 -15.11 -24.46
C THR A 65 30.83 -14.71 -23.03
N CYS A 66 31.26 -13.55 -22.54
CA CYS A 66 30.83 -13.05 -21.22
C CYS A 66 29.36 -12.56 -21.22
N SER A 67 28.88 -11.92 -22.29
CA SER A 67 27.50 -11.42 -22.35
C SER A 67 26.46 -12.55 -22.43
N LEU A 68 26.78 -13.66 -23.10
CA LEU A 68 25.88 -14.82 -23.20
C LEU A 68 25.83 -15.63 -21.89
N ILE A 69 26.92 -15.68 -21.12
CA ILE A 69 26.92 -16.34 -19.81
C ILE A 69 26.18 -15.47 -18.77
N LEU A 70 26.34 -14.14 -18.80
CA LEU A 70 25.55 -13.22 -17.98
C LEU A 70 24.06 -13.21 -18.38
N LEU A 71 23.72 -13.28 -19.67
CA LEU A 71 22.33 -13.41 -20.12
C LEU A 71 21.72 -14.77 -19.76
N SER A 72 22.48 -15.87 -19.80
CA SER A 72 21.98 -17.19 -19.38
C SER A 72 21.80 -17.33 -17.86
N THR A 73 22.62 -16.61 -17.08
CA THR A 73 22.51 -16.58 -15.61
C THR A 73 21.48 -15.56 -15.13
N LEU A 74 21.31 -14.40 -15.79
CA LEU A 74 20.19 -13.48 -15.55
C LEU A 74 18.85 -14.08 -16.01
N SER A 75 18.81 -14.77 -17.15
CA SER A 75 17.59 -15.47 -17.62
C SER A 75 17.22 -16.66 -16.71
N ARG A 76 18.18 -17.22 -15.97
CA ARG A 76 17.92 -18.18 -14.88
C ARG A 76 17.53 -17.52 -13.56
N MET A 77 17.90 -16.27 -13.30
CA MET A 77 17.47 -15.51 -12.11
C MET A 77 16.11 -14.84 -12.28
N LEU A 78 15.65 -14.59 -13.52
CA LEU A 78 14.33 -13.99 -13.82
C LEU A 78 13.29 -14.98 -14.35
N ASN A 79 13.63 -16.26 -14.52
CA ASN A 79 12.62 -17.31 -14.63
C ASN A 79 12.15 -17.72 -13.23
N LEU A 80 11.31 -16.88 -12.62
CA LEU A 80 10.25 -17.37 -11.74
C LEU A 80 9.32 -18.25 -12.61
N ARG A 81 9.76 -19.46 -12.94
CA ARG A 81 8.82 -20.54 -13.23
C ARG A 81 7.94 -20.61 -12.00
N ALA A 82 6.68 -20.24 -12.16
CA ALA A 82 5.68 -20.25 -11.12
C ALA A 82 5.89 -21.51 -10.29
N ALA A 83 6.27 -21.32 -9.02
CA ALA A 83 6.14 -22.40 -8.06
C ALA A 83 4.73 -22.97 -8.26
N GLN A 84 4.63 -24.29 -8.36
CA GLN A 84 3.37 -25.02 -8.53
C GLN A 84 2.31 -24.33 -7.67
N SER A 85 1.31 -23.73 -8.32
CA SER A 85 0.45 -22.70 -7.72
C SER A 85 -0.01 -23.14 -6.32
N GLN A 86 0.48 -22.44 -5.29
CA GLN A 86 0.04 -22.64 -3.90
C GLN A 86 -1.42 -22.19 -3.70
N PHE A 87 -2.01 -21.59 -4.73
CA PHE A 87 -3.41 -21.23 -4.81
C PHE A 87 -4.16 -22.28 -5.64
N THR A 88 -5.22 -22.84 -5.07
CA THR A 88 -6.09 -23.82 -5.73
C THR A 88 -7.10 -23.10 -6.62
N HIS A 89 -7.69 -23.82 -7.58
CA HIS A 89 -8.74 -23.26 -8.45
C HIS A 89 -9.99 -22.81 -7.67
N GLU A 90 -10.20 -23.32 -6.46
CA GLU A 90 -11.32 -22.99 -5.58
C GLU A 90 -11.40 -21.48 -5.30
N VAL A 91 -10.28 -20.77 -5.27
CA VAL A 91 -10.23 -19.31 -5.03
C VAL A 91 -10.96 -18.48 -6.09
N ARG A 92 -11.33 -19.10 -7.23
CA ARG A 92 -12.18 -18.48 -8.27
C ARG A 92 -13.67 -18.52 -7.92
N GLU A 93 -14.08 -19.38 -7.00
CA GLU A 93 -15.44 -19.42 -6.50
C GLU A 93 -15.69 -18.30 -5.47
N PRO A 94 -16.92 -17.75 -5.40
CA PRO A 94 -17.28 -16.75 -4.41
C PRO A 94 -16.98 -17.21 -2.98
N GLY A 95 -16.30 -16.37 -2.21
CA GLY A 95 -15.91 -16.71 -0.86
C GLY A 95 -14.79 -15.84 -0.30
N LEU A 96 -14.53 -16.06 1.00
CA LEU A 96 -13.43 -15.43 1.73
C LEU A 96 -12.30 -16.45 1.93
N TYR A 97 -11.12 -16.11 1.40
CA TYR A 97 -9.91 -16.90 1.55
C TYR A 97 -8.85 -16.05 2.25
N VAL A 98 -8.23 -16.60 3.29
CA VAL A 98 -7.26 -15.89 4.12
C VAL A 98 -6.04 -16.76 4.27
N TRP A 99 -4.88 -16.25 3.90
CA TRP A 99 -3.60 -16.92 4.08
C TRP A 99 -2.72 -16.13 5.03
N ARG A 100 -2.01 -16.85 5.89
CA ARG A 100 -0.89 -16.30 6.64
C ARG A 100 0.40 -16.57 5.87
N VAL A 101 1.28 -15.58 5.82
CA VAL A 101 2.61 -15.75 5.24
C VAL A 101 3.49 -16.46 6.27
N GLU A 102 3.96 -17.65 5.92
CA GLU A 102 4.87 -18.41 6.78
C GLU A 102 6.08 -18.85 5.94
N LYS A 103 7.27 -18.34 6.26
CA LYS A 103 8.53 -18.73 5.61
C LYS A 103 8.43 -18.70 4.07
N MET A 104 7.99 -17.56 3.53
CA MET A 104 7.79 -17.31 2.08
C MET A 104 6.66 -18.11 1.42
N LYS A 105 5.75 -18.73 2.19
CA LYS A 105 4.61 -19.51 1.65
C LYS A 105 3.29 -18.94 2.13
N ALA A 106 2.25 -19.07 1.30
CA ALA A 106 0.88 -18.76 1.68
C ALA A 106 0.25 -19.99 2.35
N VAL A 107 0.04 -19.93 3.67
CA VAL A 107 -0.63 -21.00 4.44
C VAL A 107 -2.10 -20.63 4.63
N LEU A 108 -3.00 -21.40 4.01
CA LEU A 108 -4.45 -21.15 4.07
C LEU A 108 -4.96 -21.34 5.50
N LEU A 109 -5.73 -20.37 5.99
CA LEU A 109 -6.32 -20.41 7.32
C LEU A 109 -7.70 -21.07 7.33
N GLU A 110 -7.91 -21.89 8.36
CA GLU A 110 -9.21 -22.45 8.69
C GLU A 110 -10.24 -21.34 8.96
N PRO A 111 -11.54 -21.56 8.68
CA PRO A 111 -12.59 -20.56 8.92
C PRO A 111 -12.59 -19.99 10.34
N SER A 112 -12.21 -20.80 11.34
CA SER A 112 -12.16 -20.39 12.76
C SER A 112 -11.03 -19.41 13.10
N GLN A 113 -10.02 -19.30 12.23
CA GLN A 113 -8.84 -18.43 12.43
C GLN A 113 -8.96 -17.11 11.64
N ARG A 114 -9.92 -17.00 10.72
CA ARG A 114 -10.16 -15.79 9.93
C ARG A 114 -10.60 -14.65 10.85
N GLY A 115 -10.05 -13.45 10.63
CA GLY A 115 -10.26 -12.29 11.52
C GLY A 115 -9.28 -12.23 12.70
N ILE A 116 -8.38 -13.21 12.86
CA ILE A 116 -7.32 -13.18 13.87
C ILE A 116 -5.99 -12.90 13.17
N PHE A 117 -5.37 -11.77 13.49
CA PHE A 117 -4.11 -11.34 12.89
C PHE A 117 -3.05 -11.16 13.95
N TYR A 118 -1.86 -11.71 13.70
CA TYR A 118 -0.71 -11.52 14.57
C TYR A 118 0.10 -10.31 14.11
N ASN A 119 0.45 -9.42 15.03
CA ASN A 119 1.12 -8.16 14.71
C ASN A 119 2.56 -8.34 14.19
N GLY A 120 3.17 -9.50 14.41
CA GLY A 120 4.46 -9.88 13.87
C GLY A 120 4.39 -10.56 12.49
N ASP A 121 3.21 -10.77 11.92
CA ASP A 121 3.04 -11.53 10.68
C ASP A 121 2.44 -10.67 9.55
N ALA A 122 2.44 -11.21 8.32
CA ALA A 122 1.74 -10.65 7.17
C ALA A 122 0.71 -11.65 6.62
N TYR A 123 -0.36 -11.13 6.00
CA TYR A 123 -1.51 -11.94 5.55
C TYR A 123 -2.01 -11.50 4.18
N ILE A 124 -2.55 -12.45 3.44
CA ILE A 124 -3.21 -12.24 2.16
C ILE A 124 -4.69 -12.56 2.36
N VAL A 125 -5.58 -11.66 1.99
CA VAL A 125 -7.02 -11.81 2.14
C VAL A 125 -7.68 -11.59 0.79
N LEU A 126 -8.32 -12.63 0.25
CA LEU A 126 -9.11 -12.56 -0.97
C LEU A 126 -10.59 -12.61 -0.61
N SER A 127 -11.31 -11.53 -0.92
CA SER A 127 -12.77 -11.49 -0.91
C SER A 127 -13.27 -11.60 -2.35
N ASN A 128 -13.68 -12.79 -2.77
CA ASN A 128 -14.23 -13.04 -4.09
C ASN A 128 -15.77 -12.96 -4.05
N ARG A 129 -16.36 -12.00 -4.76
CA ARG A 129 -17.83 -11.82 -4.85
C ARG A 129 -18.39 -12.32 -6.19
N GLY A 130 -17.65 -13.16 -6.91
CA GLY A 130 -18.04 -13.71 -8.20
C GLY A 130 -18.19 -12.62 -9.25
N LYS A 131 -19.42 -12.41 -9.74
CA LYS A 131 -19.72 -11.42 -10.79
C LYS A 131 -19.47 -9.98 -10.36
N ASP A 132 -19.54 -9.70 -9.06
CA ASP A 132 -19.27 -8.37 -8.52
C ASP A 132 -17.75 -8.11 -8.36
N GLY A 133 -16.92 -9.08 -8.79
CA GLY A 133 -15.46 -9.07 -8.80
C GLY A 133 -14.84 -9.42 -7.45
N SER A 134 -13.55 -9.12 -7.29
CA SER A 134 -12.78 -9.55 -6.13
C SER A 134 -11.84 -8.47 -5.61
N ASP A 135 -11.62 -8.46 -4.29
CA ASP A 135 -10.60 -7.64 -3.63
C ASP A 135 -9.52 -8.52 -3.03
N LEU A 136 -8.27 -8.12 -3.22
CA LEU A 136 -7.07 -8.76 -2.71
C LEU A 136 -6.34 -7.83 -1.74
N HIS A 137 -6.47 -8.08 -0.45
CA HIS A 137 -5.86 -7.26 0.58
C HIS A 137 -4.57 -7.91 1.11
N MET A 138 -3.51 -7.11 1.17
CA MET A 138 -2.24 -7.46 1.80
C MET A 138 -2.18 -6.77 3.16
N TRP A 139 -2.39 -7.54 4.22
CA TRP A 139 -2.34 -7.02 5.59
C TRP A 139 -0.95 -7.18 6.19
N MET A 140 -0.44 -6.10 6.77
CA MET A 140 0.90 -6.03 7.38
C MET A 140 0.78 -5.70 8.86
N GLY A 141 1.27 -6.60 9.71
CA GLY A 141 1.36 -6.38 11.14
C GLY A 141 2.38 -5.29 11.46
N GLU A 142 2.12 -4.53 12.52
CA GLU A 142 2.98 -3.42 12.96
C GLU A 142 4.44 -3.86 13.24
N LYS A 143 4.63 -5.10 13.70
CA LYS A 143 5.92 -5.71 14.03
C LYS A 143 6.40 -6.71 12.98
N SER A 144 5.69 -6.84 11.85
CA SER A 144 6.07 -7.76 10.77
C SER A 144 7.41 -7.37 10.14
N SER A 145 8.20 -8.37 9.80
CA SER A 145 9.52 -8.18 9.21
C SER A 145 9.43 -7.70 7.75
N ARG A 146 10.52 -7.10 7.24
CA ARG A 146 10.56 -6.63 5.84
C ARG A 146 10.45 -7.77 4.84
N ASP A 147 11.04 -8.92 5.15
CA ASP A 147 10.97 -10.13 4.33
C ASP A 147 9.56 -10.72 4.31
N GLU A 148 8.83 -10.73 5.43
CA GLU A 148 7.41 -11.14 5.45
C GLU A 148 6.52 -10.18 4.65
N GLN A 149 6.73 -8.87 4.78
CA GLN A 149 6.00 -7.88 3.97
C GLN A 149 6.30 -8.06 2.47
N GLY A 150 7.57 -8.26 2.11
CA GLY A 150 7.98 -8.53 0.73
C GLY A 150 7.42 -9.84 0.19
N ALA A 151 7.39 -10.89 1.02
CA ALA A 151 6.77 -12.16 0.69
C ALA A 151 5.27 -12.01 0.46
N CYS A 152 4.57 -11.27 1.32
CA CYS A 152 3.14 -10.99 1.19
C CYS A 152 2.83 -10.32 -0.16
N ALA A 153 3.59 -9.27 -0.51
CA ALA A 153 3.45 -8.58 -1.79
C ALA A 153 3.73 -9.52 -2.98
N MET A 154 4.80 -10.30 -2.94
CA MET A 154 5.14 -11.27 -3.99
C MET A 154 4.02 -12.31 -4.18
N LEU A 155 3.51 -12.86 -3.09
CA LEU A 155 2.45 -13.87 -3.10
C LEU A 155 1.13 -13.29 -3.60
N ALA A 156 0.81 -12.04 -3.24
CA ALA A 156 -0.35 -11.32 -3.76
C ALA A 156 -0.23 -11.09 -5.28
N THR A 157 0.93 -10.68 -5.80
CA THR A 157 1.16 -10.55 -7.25
C THR A 157 0.99 -11.89 -7.98
N GLN A 158 1.42 -13.00 -7.38
CA GLN A 158 1.20 -14.34 -7.93
C GLN A 158 -0.30 -14.70 -7.97
N LEU A 159 -1.04 -14.41 -6.91
CA LEU A 159 -2.48 -14.65 -6.84
C LEU A 159 -3.26 -13.76 -7.83
N ASP A 160 -2.90 -12.48 -7.94
CA ASP A 160 -3.44 -11.55 -8.94
C ASP A 160 -3.26 -12.10 -10.35
N SER A 161 -2.04 -12.53 -10.68
CA SER A 161 -1.72 -13.14 -11.98
C SER A 161 -2.52 -14.43 -12.21
N PHE A 162 -2.69 -15.26 -11.18
CA PHE A 162 -3.50 -16.49 -11.24
C PHE A 162 -4.99 -16.22 -11.48
N LEU A 163 -5.48 -15.07 -11.02
CA LEU A 163 -6.85 -14.56 -11.21
C LEU A 163 -6.99 -13.65 -12.45
N GLY A 164 -5.94 -13.54 -13.28
CA GLY A 164 -5.98 -12.78 -14.53
C GLY A 164 -5.80 -11.27 -14.38
N GLY A 165 -5.39 -10.78 -13.21
CA GLY A 165 -5.20 -9.35 -12.95
C GLY A 165 -6.48 -8.57 -12.65
N GLU A 166 -7.60 -9.28 -12.49
CA GLU A 166 -8.92 -8.74 -12.19
C GLU A 166 -9.10 -8.19 -10.75
N PRO A 167 -8.45 -8.74 -9.70
CA PRO A 167 -8.65 -8.22 -8.36
C PRO A 167 -8.18 -6.78 -8.18
N VAL A 168 -8.97 -6.00 -7.44
CA VAL A 168 -8.49 -4.72 -6.88
C VAL A 168 -7.59 -5.06 -5.70
N GLN A 169 -6.37 -4.51 -5.67
CA GLN A 169 -5.41 -4.83 -4.62
C GLN A 169 -5.30 -3.70 -3.60
N HIS A 170 -5.24 -4.06 -2.32
CA HIS A 170 -5.23 -3.10 -1.23
C HIS A 170 -4.08 -3.38 -0.28
N ARG A 171 -3.30 -2.35 0.03
CA ARG A 171 -2.29 -2.42 1.10
C ARG A 171 -2.92 -2.01 2.43
N GLN A 172 -3.02 -2.96 3.35
CA GLN A 172 -3.59 -2.77 4.68
C GLN A 172 -2.49 -2.81 5.74
N VAL A 173 -2.47 -1.80 6.62
CA VAL A 173 -1.53 -1.73 7.74
C VAL A 173 -2.33 -1.83 9.02
N GLN A 174 -1.83 -2.61 9.98
CA GLN A 174 -2.47 -2.77 11.29
C GLN A 174 -2.80 -1.40 11.94
N GLY A 175 -4.06 -1.23 12.35
CA GLY A 175 -4.57 -0.01 12.97
C GLY A 175 -4.96 1.10 11.98
N TYR A 176 -4.74 0.90 10.69
CA TYR A 176 -5.05 1.84 9.60
C TYR A 176 -5.73 1.13 8.42
N GLU A 177 -6.31 -0.05 8.67
CA GLU A 177 -6.99 -0.83 7.66
C GLU A 177 -8.18 -0.07 7.07
N SER A 178 -8.37 -0.25 5.77
CA SER A 178 -9.51 0.32 5.08
C SER A 178 -10.82 -0.35 5.53
N PRO A 179 -11.96 0.33 5.39
CA PRO A 179 -13.24 -0.18 5.80
C PRO A 179 -13.67 -1.35 4.96
N GLU A 180 -13.33 -1.35 3.67
CA GLU A 180 -13.63 -2.46 2.77
C GLU A 180 -13.01 -3.74 3.33
N PHE A 181 -11.78 -3.69 3.84
CA PHE A 181 -11.13 -4.82 4.51
C PHE A 181 -11.82 -5.18 5.82
N MET A 182 -12.14 -4.20 6.65
CA MET A 182 -12.79 -4.44 7.93
C MET A 182 -14.19 -5.07 7.74
N GLY A 183 -14.93 -4.67 6.70
CA GLY A 183 -16.23 -5.21 6.31
C GLY A 183 -16.20 -6.68 5.85
N VAL A 184 -15.04 -7.16 5.38
CA VAL A 184 -14.83 -8.60 5.08
C VAL A 184 -14.99 -9.47 6.32
N PHE A 185 -14.73 -8.92 7.51
CA PHE A 185 -14.85 -9.60 8.79
C PHE A 185 -16.06 -9.04 9.55
N PRO A 186 -17.29 -9.57 9.37
CA PRO A 186 -18.48 -9.07 10.06
C PRO A 186 -18.42 -9.29 11.57
N LYS A 187 -17.48 -10.14 12.01
CA LYS A 187 -17.18 -10.36 13.40
C LYS A 187 -16.04 -9.47 13.92
N GLY A 188 -15.56 -8.53 13.11
CA GLY A 188 -14.43 -7.69 13.45
C GLY A 188 -13.10 -8.43 13.39
N VAL A 189 -12.04 -7.65 13.58
CA VAL A 189 -10.66 -8.10 13.54
C VAL A 189 -10.08 -8.11 14.96
N SER A 190 -9.34 -9.17 15.30
CA SER A 190 -8.61 -9.29 16.57
C SER A 190 -7.11 -9.33 16.32
N TYR A 191 -6.37 -8.46 17.00
CA TYR A 191 -4.91 -8.45 16.96
C TYR A 191 -4.31 -9.28 18.09
N LYS A 192 -3.28 -10.05 17.76
CA LYS A 192 -2.51 -10.85 18.71
C LYS A 192 -1.05 -10.47 18.65
N GLU A 193 -0.41 -10.50 19.81
CA GLU A 193 1.03 -10.35 19.91
C GLU A 193 1.74 -11.61 19.42
N GLY A 194 2.89 -11.42 18.76
CA GLY A 194 3.75 -12.49 18.26
C GLY A 194 3.58 -12.75 16.77
N GLY A 195 3.97 -13.93 16.33
CA GLY A 195 3.96 -14.35 14.94
C GLY A 195 4.54 -15.75 14.73
N VAL A 196 4.81 -16.10 13.47
CA VAL A 196 5.44 -17.36 13.04
C VAL A 196 6.78 -17.57 13.77
N ASP A 197 7.55 -16.50 13.94
CA ASP A 197 8.86 -16.53 14.61
C ASP A 197 8.76 -16.69 16.13
N SER A 198 7.65 -16.28 16.75
CA SER A 198 7.48 -16.34 18.22
C SER A 198 6.75 -17.60 18.72
N GLY A 199 6.26 -18.48 17.84
CA GLY A 199 5.74 -19.81 18.20
C GLY A 199 4.43 -19.85 19.02
N PHE A 200 3.69 -18.76 19.17
CA PHE A 200 2.49 -18.71 20.04
C PHE A 200 1.20 -19.15 19.32
N LYS A 201 0.37 -19.96 19.99
CA LYS A 201 -1.00 -20.34 19.58
C LYS A 201 -2.06 -19.74 20.51
N ASN A 202 -2.91 -18.89 19.93
CA ASN A 202 -4.30 -18.53 20.26
C ASN A 202 -4.83 -18.56 21.72
N THR A 203 -5.12 -17.37 22.25
CA THR A 203 -6.22 -17.11 23.23
C THR A 203 -7.24 -16.12 22.63
N ARG A 204 -8.53 -16.24 23.01
CA ARG A 204 -9.69 -15.60 22.35
C ARG A 204 -9.91 -14.14 22.82
N SER A 205 -10.30 -13.24 21.91
CA SER A 205 -10.94 -11.95 22.23
C SER A 205 -11.99 -11.55 21.17
N ARG A 206 -12.82 -10.57 21.55
CA ARG A 206 -14.21 -10.28 21.13
C ARG A 206 -14.38 -9.66 19.74
N ILE A 207 -15.61 -9.79 19.27
CA ILE A 207 -16.09 -9.63 17.90
C ILE A 207 -17.00 -8.39 17.80
N GLY A 208 -16.89 -7.56 16.74
CA GLY A 208 -17.78 -6.43 16.45
C GLY A 208 -18.01 -6.22 14.94
N HIS A 209 -19.26 -5.96 14.54
CA HIS A 209 -19.69 -5.70 13.16
C HIS A 209 -19.17 -4.34 12.65
N VAL A 210 -18.76 -4.26 11.39
CA VAL A 210 -18.11 -3.06 10.80
C VAL A 210 -19.08 -2.29 9.89
N THR A 211 -19.07 -0.97 10.05
CA THR A 211 -19.80 0.07 9.30
C THR A 211 -18.81 1.19 8.93
N HIS A 212 -19.01 1.95 7.84
CA HIS A 212 -18.02 2.94 7.34
C HIS A 212 -18.49 4.38 7.56
N LEU A 213 -17.56 5.32 7.81
CA LEU A 213 -17.87 6.74 7.90
C LEU A 213 -16.95 7.56 7.02
N TYR A 214 -17.55 8.36 6.14
CA TYR A 214 -16.82 9.32 5.30
C TYR A 214 -17.21 10.73 5.70
N GLN A 215 -16.23 11.61 5.83
CA GLN A 215 -16.41 13.05 5.97
C GLN A 215 -16.29 13.70 4.59
N VAL A 216 -17.31 14.47 4.21
CA VAL A 216 -17.37 15.27 2.99
C VAL A 216 -17.12 16.72 3.38
N LYS A 217 -15.95 17.23 3.02
CA LYS A 217 -15.49 18.57 3.43
C LYS A 217 -14.83 19.31 2.27
N GLY A 218 -15.06 20.61 2.22
CA GLY A 218 -14.34 21.56 1.38
C GLY A 218 -15.23 22.71 0.93
N LYS A 219 -14.60 23.76 0.40
CA LYS A 219 -15.32 24.93 -0.11
C LYS A 219 -15.30 24.98 -1.64
N LYS A 220 -14.12 24.79 -2.23
CA LYS A 220 -13.94 24.71 -3.69
C LYS A 220 -13.65 23.29 -4.14
N ASN A 221 -12.85 22.55 -3.38
CA ASN A 221 -12.40 21.20 -3.68
C ASN A 221 -13.03 20.21 -2.69
N ILE A 222 -14.33 19.99 -2.81
CA ILE A 222 -15.07 19.12 -1.88
C ILE A 222 -14.75 17.66 -2.18
N ARG A 223 -14.27 16.93 -1.17
CA ARG A 223 -13.91 15.51 -1.26
C ARG A 223 -14.49 14.73 -0.09
N ALA A 224 -14.80 13.46 -0.35
CA ALA A 224 -14.99 12.49 0.73
C ALA A 224 -13.63 11.94 1.15
N ARG A 225 -13.35 12.04 2.45
CA ARG A 225 -12.28 11.29 3.12
C ARG A 225 -12.91 10.36 4.13
N GLU A 226 -12.32 9.21 4.29
CA GLU A 226 -12.74 8.30 5.32
C GLU A 226 -12.24 8.75 6.70
N VAL A 227 -13.04 8.52 7.73
CA VAL A 227 -12.75 8.93 9.10
C VAL A 227 -13.17 7.84 10.09
N GLU A 228 -12.69 7.93 11.33
CA GLU A 228 -13.06 7.01 12.40
C GLU A 228 -14.58 6.95 12.57
N LEU A 229 -15.14 5.74 12.63
CA LEU A 229 -16.56 5.48 12.89
C LEU A 229 -16.94 5.82 14.35
N SER A 230 -17.06 7.11 14.61
CA SER A 230 -17.31 7.64 15.94
C SER A 230 -17.94 9.02 15.83
N TRP A 231 -18.82 9.35 16.78
CA TRP A 231 -19.31 10.72 16.95
C TRP A 231 -18.19 11.76 17.12
N GLY A 232 -16.99 11.36 17.54
CA GLY A 232 -15.82 12.25 17.63
C GLY A 232 -15.33 12.81 16.28
N SER A 233 -15.64 12.10 15.19
CA SER A 233 -15.35 12.54 13.82
C SER A 233 -16.33 13.60 13.33
N PHE A 234 -17.57 13.57 13.82
CA PHE A 234 -18.63 14.47 13.38
C PHE A 234 -18.39 15.91 13.83
N ASN A 235 -18.93 16.84 13.05
CA ASN A 235 -19.00 18.24 13.40
C ASN A 235 -20.22 18.88 12.70
N LYS A 236 -20.60 20.08 13.15
CA LYS A 236 -21.81 20.75 12.68
C LYS A 236 -21.70 21.38 11.30
N GLY A 237 -20.48 21.61 10.78
CA GLY A 237 -20.30 22.37 9.53
C GLY A 237 -19.88 21.54 8.33
N ASP A 238 -19.80 20.21 8.45
CA ASP A 238 -19.47 19.32 7.34
C ASP A 238 -20.60 18.31 7.08
N CYS A 239 -20.54 17.60 5.96
CA CYS A 239 -21.43 16.48 5.66
C CYS A 239 -20.70 15.15 5.86
N PHE A 240 -21.46 14.08 6.12
CA PHE A 240 -20.92 12.76 6.39
C PHE A 240 -21.74 11.68 5.68
N ILE A 241 -21.08 10.61 5.26
CA ILE A 241 -21.73 9.41 4.71
C ILE A 241 -21.47 8.28 5.68
N LEU A 242 -22.51 7.82 6.37
CA LEU A 242 -22.46 6.61 7.18
C LEU A 242 -23.00 5.45 6.35
N ASP A 243 -22.13 4.50 6.11
CA ASP A 243 -22.42 3.34 5.29
C ASP A 243 -22.66 2.10 6.15
N LEU A 244 -23.90 1.60 6.10
CA LEU A 244 -24.38 0.44 6.84
C LEU A 244 -24.63 -0.77 5.92
N GLY A 245 -24.10 -0.77 4.69
CA GLY A 245 -24.29 -1.86 3.73
C GLY A 245 -25.60 -1.73 2.95
N GLU A 246 -26.72 -2.13 3.54
CA GLU A 246 -28.03 -2.03 2.88
C GLU A 246 -28.62 -0.61 2.93
N THR A 247 -28.15 0.20 3.89
CA THR A 247 -28.56 1.59 4.08
C THR A 247 -27.34 2.50 4.07
N ILE A 248 -27.44 3.60 3.35
CA ILE A 248 -26.41 4.65 3.28
C ILE A 248 -27.06 5.92 3.83
N VAL A 249 -26.54 6.44 4.93
CA VAL A 249 -27.04 7.66 5.57
C VAL A 249 -26.17 8.83 5.11
N ALA A 250 -26.74 9.74 4.34
CA ALA A 250 -26.13 11.01 3.97
C ALA A 250 -26.50 12.07 5.02
N TRP A 251 -25.67 12.20 6.05
CA TRP A 251 -25.88 13.11 7.17
C TRP A 251 -25.28 14.49 6.88
N SER A 252 -26.03 15.56 7.18
CA SER A 252 -25.61 16.95 6.97
C SER A 252 -25.62 17.72 8.29
N GLY A 253 -24.48 18.30 8.65
CA GLY A 253 -24.40 19.17 9.82
C GLY A 253 -25.29 20.41 9.66
N SER A 254 -25.81 20.94 10.76
CA SER A 254 -26.70 22.11 10.75
C SER A 254 -26.11 23.34 10.06
N LYS A 255 -24.77 23.48 10.07
CA LYS A 255 -24.00 24.57 9.47
C LYS A 255 -23.31 24.20 8.15
N ALA A 256 -23.50 22.97 7.64
CA ALA A 256 -22.83 22.50 6.43
C ALA A 256 -23.25 23.26 5.18
N ASN A 257 -22.29 23.51 4.28
CA ASN A 257 -22.53 24.36 3.12
C ASN A 257 -23.32 23.62 2.02
N MET A 258 -24.04 24.36 1.16
CA MET A 258 -24.91 23.74 0.15
C MET A 258 -24.16 22.86 -0.87
N PHE A 259 -22.90 23.19 -1.17
CA PHE A 259 -22.10 22.39 -2.10
C PHE A 259 -21.65 21.07 -1.47
N GLU A 260 -21.36 21.05 -0.17
CA GLU A 260 -21.09 19.81 0.57
C GLU A 260 -22.33 18.93 0.63
N ARG A 261 -23.51 19.51 0.88
CA ARG A 261 -24.80 18.80 0.86
C ARG A 261 -25.13 18.18 -0.50
N GLN A 262 -24.76 18.87 -1.58
CA GLN A 262 -24.89 18.32 -2.92
C GLN A 262 -23.86 17.19 -3.15
N LYS A 263 -22.60 17.39 -2.73
CA LYS A 263 -21.52 16.42 -2.93
C LYS A 263 -21.72 15.13 -2.13
N VAL A 264 -22.19 15.22 -0.89
CA VAL A 264 -22.48 14.04 -0.05
C VAL A 264 -23.52 13.14 -0.72
N ARG A 265 -24.57 13.73 -1.31
CA ARG A 265 -25.59 13.00 -2.05
C ARG A 265 -25.04 12.36 -3.32
N GLU A 266 -24.22 13.09 -4.09
CA GLU A 266 -23.57 12.56 -5.29
C GLU A 266 -22.69 11.34 -4.97
N ILE A 267 -21.88 11.42 -3.92
CA ILE A 267 -21.00 10.31 -3.50
C ILE A 267 -21.83 9.15 -2.96
N ALA A 268 -22.87 9.41 -2.15
CA ALA A 268 -23.77 8.35 -1.67
C ALA A 268 -24.49 7.61 -2.81
N MET A 269 -24.96 8.33 -3.84
CA MET A 269 -25.52 7.72 -5.05
C MET A 269 -24.47 6.87 -5.79
N LEU A 270 -23.25 7.36 -5.90
CA LEU A 270 -22.17 6.63 -6.55
C LEU A 270 -21.83 5.33 -5.80
N ILE A 271 -21.75 5.35 -4.46
CA ILE A 271 -21.59 4.16 -3.61
C ILE A 271 -22.74 3.17 -3.84
N ARG A 272 -23.99 3.64 -3.80
CA ARG A 272 -25.17 2.81 -4.05
C ARG A 272 -25.08 2.13 -5.42
N ASP A 273 -24.81 2.88 -6.47
CA ASP A 273 -24.92 2.37 -7.84
C ASP A 273 -23.74 1.46 -8.21
N THR A 274 -22.54 1.78 -7.74
CA THR A 274 -21.32 1.05 -8.13
C THR A 274 -20.95 -0.07 -7.17
N GLU A 275 -21.01 0.17 -5.85
CA GLU A 275 -20.54 -0.79 -4.85
C GLU A 275 -21.69 -1.64 -4.29
N ARG A 276 -22.94 -1.17 -4.39
CA ARG A 276 -24.15 -1.88 -3.94
C ARG A 276 -25.07 -2.33 -5.07
N ASN A 277 -24.59 -2.23 -6.32
CA ASN A 277 -25.32 -2.59 -7.52
C ASN A 277 -26.74 -1.96 -7.58
N GLY A 278 -26.89 -0.73 -7.08
CA GLY A 278 -28.15 0.00 -7.03
C GLY A 278 -29.14 -0.44 -5.94
N LYS A 279 -28.78 -1.40 -5.08
CA LYS A 279 -29.73 -2.03 -4.13
C LYS A 279 -29.84 -1.35 -2.77
N ALA A 280 -28.85 -0.54 -2.39
CA ALA A 280 -28.85 0.14 -1.10
C ALA A 280 -29.83 1.32 -1.07
N HIS A 281 -30.45 1.57 0.08
CA HIS A 281 -31.32 2.71 0.29
C HIS A 281 -30.51 3.91 0.81
N ILE A 282 -30.69 5.09 0.22
CA ILE A 282 -30.04 6.33 0.68
C ILE A 282 -31.04 7.12 1.51
N ILE A 283 -30.65 7.47 2.73
CA ILE A 283 -31.42 8.31 3.64
C ILE A 283 -30.67 9.62 3.83
N ASP A 284 -31.27 10.73 3.44
CA ASP A 284 -30.74 12.07 3.72
C ASP A 284 -31.21 12.51 5.10
N VAL A 285 -30.26 12.95 5.93
CA VAL A 285 -30.49 13.28 7.34
C VAL A 285 -29.82 14.60 7.65
N THR A 286 -30.51 15.47 8.39
CA THR A 286 -29.89 16.67 8.97
C THR A 286 -29.63 16.46 10.46
N GLU A 287 -28.64 17.17 11.03
CA GLU A 287 -28.42 17.22 12.48
C GLU A 287 -29.74 17.39 13.26
N GLY A 288 -30.05 16.42 14.13
CA GLY A 288 -31.28 16.34 14.91
C GLY A 288 -32.36 15.41 14.36
N GLU A 289 -32.16 14.85 13.16
CA GLU A 289 -33.09 13.91 12.50
C GLU A 289 -32.50 12.49 12.38
N GLU A 290 -31.52 12.15 13.21
CA GLU A 290 -30.77 10.90 13.09
C GLU A 290 -31.66 9.65 13.22
N PRO A 291 -31.62 8.72 12.23
CA PRO A 291 -32.43 7.51 12.26
C PRO A 291 -31.91 6.52 13.30
N LEU A 292 -32.77 5.60 13.73
CA LEU A 292 -32.46 4.65 14.79
C LEU A 292 -31.23 3.79 14.47
N GLU A 293 -31.08 3.40 13.21
CA GLU A 293 -29.96 2.60 12.70
C GLU A 293 -28.62 3.32 12.88
N MET A 294 -28.60 4.64 12.69
CA MET A 294 -27.40 5.48 12.91
C MET A 294 -27.03 5.53 14.39
N VAL A 295 -28.02 5.73 15.27
CA VAL A 295 -27.80 5.76 16.72
C VAL A 295 -27.39 4.37 17.26
N GLN A 296 -27.92 3.30 16.68
CA GLN A 296 -27.50 1.93 17.01
C GLN A 296 -26.04 1.66 16.60
N ALA A 297 -25.62 2.19 15.44
CA ALA A 297 -24.27 1.99 14.93
C ALA A 297 -23.22 2.83 15.67
N LEU A 298 -23.51 4.09 15.97
CA LEU A 298 -22.55 5.04 16.56
C LEU A 298 -22.70 5.22 18.07
N GLY A 299 -23.79 4.73 18.66
CA GLY A 299 -24.15 4.98 20.04
C GLY A 299 -24.90 6.32 20.24
N PRO A 300 -25.11 6.73 21.50
CA PRO A 300 -25.88 7.93 21.82
C PRO A 300 -25.20 9.20 21.28
N ILE A 301 -26.00 10.11 20.73
CA ILE A 301 -25.54 11.34 20.08
C ILE A 301 -25.02 12.32 21.14
N PRO A 302 -23.73 12.72 21.10
CA PRO A 302 -23.17 13.73 21.98
C PRO A 302 -23.39 15.15 21.43
N ALA A 303 -22.99 16.17 22.18
CA ALA A 303 -22.88 17.51 21.65
C ALA A 303 -21.74 17.59 20.62
N LEU A 304 -22.08 17.89 19.36
CA LEU A 304 -21.11 18.00 18.27
C LEU A 304 -20.33 19.32 18.34
N LYS A 305 -19.05 19.27 17.93
CA LYS A 305 -18.20 20.45 17.79
C LYS A 305 -18.60 21.28 16.56
N ASP A 306 -18.35 22.58 16.64
CA ASP A 306 -18.38 23.45 15.46
C ASP A 306 -17.14 23.18 14.59
N SER A 307 -17.27 23.28 13.27
CA SER A 307 -16.11 23.38 12.37
C SER A 307 -15.84 24.84 12.03
N SER A 308 -14.57 25.15 11.75
CA SER A 308 -14.12 26.49 11.37
C SER A 308 -13.96 26.63 9.85
N THR A 309 -14.14 27.84 9.33
CA THR A 309 -13.88 28.14 7.91
C THR A 309 -12.41 28.00 7.51
N GLU A 310 -11.50 28.02 8.48
CA GLU A 310 -10.06 27.79 8.29
C GLU A 310 -9.80 26.31 7.97
N GLU A 311 -10.51 25.39 8.64
CA GLU A 311 -10.45 23.95 8.34
C GLU A 311 -10.97 23.63 6.93
N ASP A 312 -11.93 24.39 6.39
CA ASP A 312 -12.41 24.21 5.00
C ASP A 312 -11.34 24.61 3.97
N ALA A 313 -10.60 25.69 4.25
CA ALA A 313 -9.52 26.15 3.40
C ALA A 313 -8.32 25.19 3.46
N GLU A 314 -8.01 24.65 4.64
CA GLU A 314 -7.00 23.60 4.80
C GLU A 314 -7.43 22.32 4.07
N ALA A 315 -8.69 21.92 4.19
CA ALA A 315 -9.24 20.79 3.44
C ALA A 315 -9.11 21.01 1.93
N ASP A 316 -9.43 22.20 1.41
CA ASP A 316 -9.28 22.51 -0.02
C ASP A 316 -7.83 22.35 -0.53
N ILE A 317 -6.84 22.58 0.33
CA ILE A 317 -5.41 22.39 0.03
C ILE A 317 -5.06 20.89 0.05
N THR A 318 -5.46 20.16 1.10
CA THR A 318 -5.15 18.72 1.26
C THR A 318 -5.92 17.83 0.29
N ASN A 319 -7.10 18.28 -0.14
CA ASN A 319 -7.97 17.61 -1.11
C ASN A 319 -7.45 17.67 -2.55
N SER A 320 -6.34 18.39 -2.78
CA SER A 320 -5.69 18.43 -4.08
C SER A 320 -4.95 17.13 -4.35
N ALA A 321 -5.24 16.53 -5.51
CA ALA A 321 -4.52 15.36 -5.99
C ALA A 321 -3.68 15.73 -7.21
N SER A 322 -2.54 15.05 -7.38
CA SER A 322 -1.72 15.07 -8.59
C SER A 322 -1.86 13.76 -9.36
N LEU A 323 -1.68 13.81 -10.69
CA LEU A 323 -1.71 12.63 -11.55
C LEU A 323 -0.34 12.45 -12.22
N TYR A 324 0.22 11.25 -12.11
CA TYR A 324 1.50 10.86 -12.70
C TYR A 324 1.31 9.69 -13.65
N LYS A 325 2.07 9.70 -14.75
CA LYS A 325 2.25 8.54 -15.62
C LYS A 325 3.47 7.75 -15.16
N VAL A 326 3.30 6.44 -15.04
CA VAL A 326 4.39 5.48 -14.84
C VAL A 326 4.86 5.03 -16.21
N SER A 327 6.18 5.12 -16.46
CA SER A 327 6.79 4.68 -17.71
C SER A 327 8.00 3.80 -17.44
N ASN A 328 8.05 2.64 -18.09
CA ASN A 328 9.19 1.72 -18.07
C ASN A 328 10.06 1.77 -19.34
N ALA A 329 9.82 2.73 -20.25
CA ALA A 329 10.39 2.75 -21.60
C ALA A 329 11.94 2.74 -21.65
N THR A 330 12.61 3.12 -20.57
CA THR A 330 14.08 3.17 -20.48
C THR A 330 14.69 2.03 -19.65
N CYS A 331 13.91 0.99 -19.30
CA CYS A 331 14.29 -0.04 -18.30
C CYS A 331 14.56 0.53 -16.88
N GLN A 332 14.36 1.83 -16.68
CA GLN A 332 14.28 2.50 -15.39
C GLN A 332 12.88 3.10 -15.26
N MET A 333 12.29 2.95 -14.08
CA MET A 333 10.97 3.51 -13.81
C MET A 333 11.07 5.03 -13.78
N THR A 334 10.28 5.68 -14.61
CA THR A 334 10.21 7.15 -14.68
C THR A 334 8.78 7.59 -14.38
N LEU A 335 8.66 8.55 -13.46
CA LEU A 335 7.39 9.15 -13.08
C LEU A 335 7.29 10.51 -13.76
N THR A 336 6.36 10.62 -14.71
CA THR A 336 6.11 11.88 -15.40
C THR A 336 4.82 12.50 -14.84
N LYS A 337 4.94 13.66 -14.20
CA LYS A 337 3.78 14.38 -13.70
C LYS A 337 2.96 14.94 -14.86
N LEU A 338 1.68 14.57 -14.92
CA LEU A 338 0.76 15.01 -15.96
C LEU A 338 -0.08 16.21 -15.53
N CYS A 339 -0.52 16.22 -14.27
CA CYS A 339 -1.35 17.27 -13.72
C CYS A 339 -0.98 17.53 -12.26
N ASP A 340 -0.76 18.79 -11.90
CA ASP A 340 -0.48 19.19 -10.52
C ASP A 340 -1.71 19.18 -9.62
N LYS A 341 -2.90 19.46 -10.17
CA LYS A 341 -4.16 19.54 -9.43
C LYS A 341 -5.34 19.06 -10.26
N GLY A 342 -6.18 18.22 -9.66
CA GLY A 342 -7.48 17.82 -10.22
C GLY A 342 -8.55 18.94 -10.15
N PRO A 343 -9.77 18.68 -10.66
CA PRO A 343 -10.23 17.42 -11.22
C PRO A 343 -9.66 17.11 -12.61
N PHE A 344 -9.37 15.84 -12.86
CA PHE A 344 -8.70 15.35 -14.07
C PHE A 344 -9.68 14.99 -15.18
N GLY A 345 -9.21 14.98 -16.43
CA GLY A 345 -9.95 14.35 -17.53
C GLY A 345 -9.74 12.84 -17.54
N GLN A 346 -10.80 12.05 -17.72
CA GLN A 346 -10.70 10.58 -17.80
C GLN A 346 -9.81 10.13 -18.97
N GLU A 347 -9.75 10.93 -20.05
CA GLU A 347 -8.92 10.70 -21.23
C GLU A 347 -7.41 10.70 -20.96
N LEU A 348 -6.98 11.19 -19.79
CA LEU A 348 -5.58 11.13 -19.37
C LEU A 348 -5.15 9.69 -19.02
N LEU A 349 -6.09 8.84 -18.59
CA LEU A 349 -5.83 7.42 -18.30
C LEU A 349 -5.78 6.64 -19.62
N LYS A 350 -4.57 6.47 -20.15
CA LYS A 350 -4.34 5.69 -21.37
C LYS A 350 -4.27 4.20 -21.04
N LYS A 351 -5.08 3.40 -21.75
CA LYS A 351 -5.14 1.94 -21.56
C LYS A 351 -3.79 1.22 -21.63
N ASP A 352 -2.81 1.78 -22.32
CA ASP A 352 -1.51 1.16 -22.57
C ASP A 352 -0.47 1.49 -21.49
N ASP A 353 -0.84 2.27 -20.46
CA ASP A 353 0.05 2.76 -19.41
C ASP A 353 -0.51 2.52 -18.00
N CYS A 354 0.33 2.68 -16.99
CA CYS A 354 -0.08 2.77 -15.58
C CYS A 354 0.05 4.21 -15.06
N PHE A 355 -0.78 4.58 -14.08
CA PHE A 355 -0.82 5.93 -13.52
C PHE A 355 -0.86 5.90 -12.00
N ILE A 356 -0.28 6.92 -11.36
CA ILE A 356 -0.41 7.17 -9.92
C ILE A 356 -1.29 8.40 -9.73
N LEU A 357 -2.39 8.23 -8.99
CA LEU A 357 -3.14 9.34 -8.43
C LEU A 357 -2.65 9.57 -7.01
N ASP A 358 -1.95 10.68 -6.84
CA ASP A 358 -1.36 11.08 -5.57
C ASP A 358 -2.35 11.92 -4.77
N ASN A 359 -2.86 11.36 -3.68
CA ASN A 359 -3.55 12.07 -2.60
C ASN A 359 -2.86 11.75 -1.25
N GLY A 360 -1.53 11.58 -1.27
CA GLY A 360 -0.75 11.09 -0.13
C GLY A 360 -0.80 12.03 1.08
N SER A 361 -1.00 13.35 0.85
CA SER A 361 -1.26 14.33 1.92
C SER A 361 -2.52 14.01 2.73
N SER A 362 -3.51 13.35 2.12
CA SER A 362 -4.70 12.83 2.80
C SER A 362 -4.54 11.35 3.22
N GLY A 363 -3.34 10.80 3.12
CA GLY A 363 -3.02 9.44 3.55
C GLY A 363 -3.37 8.33 2.56
N LYS A 364 -3.68 8.62 1.29
CA LYS A 364 -4.02 7.58 0.31
C LYS A 364 -3.46 7.85 -1.07
N ILE A 365 -2.89 6.84 -1.71
CA ILE A 365 -2.48 6.89 -3.13
C ILE A 365 -3.16 5.76 -3.90
N TYR A 366 -3.38 6.00 -5.19
CA TYR A 366 -3.98 5.01 -6.09
C TYR A 366 -3.05 4.72 -7.25
N ILE A 367 -2.96 3.46 -7.66
CA ILE A 367 -2.30 3.04 -8.89
C ILE A 367 -3.34 2.49 -9.84
N TRP A 368 -3.52 3.12 -10.98
CA TRP A 368 -4.40 2.64 -12.03
C TRP A 368 -3.61 1.84 -13.07
N LYS A 369 -4.03 0.60 -13.34
CA LYS A 369 -3.40 -0.32 -14.30
C LYS A 369 -4.24 -0.38 -15.58
N GLY A 370 -3.72 0.17 -16.68
CA GLY A 370 -4.36 0.04 -17.99
C GLY A 370 -4.38 -1.40 -18.50
N ASN A 371 -5.45 -1.80 -19.19
CA ASN A 371 -5.59 -3.17 -19.69
C ASN A 371 -4.51 -3.54 -20.72
N GLY A 372 -4.02 -2.58 -21.50
CA GLY A 372 -2.93 -2.73 -22.47
C GLY A 372 -1.52 -2.50 -21.88
N ALA A 373 -1.40 -2.10 -20.62
CA ALA A 373 -0.09 -1.88 -19.99
C ALA A 373 0.74 -3.17 -19.93
N SER A 374 2.07 -3.01 -19.95
CA SER A 374 3.00 -4.14 -19.98
C SER A 374 2.87 -5.03 -18.74
N ALA A 375 3.19 -6.31 -18.88
CA ALA A 375 3.17 -7.25 -17.76
C ALA A 375 4.18 -6.83 -16.66
N GLU A 376 5.31 -6.24 -17.05
CA GLU A 376 6.27 -5.69 -16.09
C GLU A 376 5.66 -4.53 -15.29
N GLU A 377 5.01 -3.55 -15.92
CA GLU A 377 4.37 -2.42 -15.22
C GLU A 377 3.27 -2.87 -14.26
N LYS A 378 2.47 -3.87 -14.65
CA LYS A 378 1.40 -4.39 -13.80
C LYS A 378 1.92 -5.14 -12.58
N THR A 379 3.05 -5.86 -12.70
CA THR A 379 3.60 -6.69 -11.62
C THR A 379 4.40 -5.90 -10.59
N ILE A 380 4.88 -4.71 -10.94
CA ILE A 380 5.70 -3.85 -10.07
C ILE A 380 4.91 -2.71 -9.41
N ALA A 381 3.58 -2.67 -9.56
CA ALA A 381 2.73 -1.61 -8.99
C ALA A 381 2.98 -1.37 -7.48
N LEU A 382 3.08 -2.42 -6.67
CA LEU A 382 3.38 -2.25 -5.22
C LEU A 382 4.75 -1.64 -4.95
N LYS A 383 5.76 -2.05 -5.74
CA LYS A 383 7.11 -1.48 -5.64
C LYS A 383 7.09 -0.01 -6.03
N VAL A 384 6.37 0.33 -7.09
CA VAL A 384 6.17 1.72 -7.53
C VAL A 384 5.49 2.56 -6.44
N ALA A 385 4.49 2.03 -5.76
CA ALA A 385 3.87 2.70 -4.62
C ALA A 385 4.87 2.96 -3.48
N ASP A 386 5.65 1.96 -3.07
CA ASP A 386 6.64 2.10 -2.00
C ASP A 386 7.74 3.12 -2.35
N GLU A 387 8.22 3.11 -3.60
CA GLU A 387 9.18 4.10 -4.12
C GLU A 387 8.57 5.51 -4.13
N PHE A 388 7.33 5.65 -4.61
CA PHE A 388 6.62 6.93 -4.65
C PHE A 388 6.38 7.52 -3.25
N ILE A 389 5.92 6.70 -2.29
CA ILE A 389 5.74 7.10 -0.90
C ILE A 389 7.04 7.62 -0.30
N THR A 390 8.16 6.95 -0.62
CA THR A 390 9.49 7.34 -0.13
C THR A 390 9.95 8.64 -0.77
N GLU A 391 9.81 8.80 -2.09
CA GLU A 391 10.20 10.00 -2.83
C GLU A 391 9.42 11.24 -2.36
N MET A 392 8.12 11.08 -2.12
CA MET A 392 7.22 12.15 -1.66
C MET A 392 7.27 12.38 -0.14
N ASN A 393 8.08 11.60 0.59
CA ASN A 393 8.22 11.66 2.05
C ASN A 393 6.89 11.48 2.81
N TYR A 394 6.02 10.59 2.33
CA TYR A 394 4.77 10.26 3.00
C TYR A 394 4.99 9.23 4.12
N PRO A 395 4.18 9.26 5.21
CA PRO A 395 4.31 8.28 6.28
C PRO A 395 3.91 6.86 5.82
N ARG A 396 4.88 6.02 5.46
CA ARG A 396 4.66 4.66 4.91
C ARG A 396 3.67 3.78 5.68
N MET A 397 3.65 3.90 7.01
CA MET A 397 2.76 3.10 7.87
C MET A 397 1.33 3.63 7.95
N ARG A 398 1.07 4.84 7.46
CA ARG A 398 -0.27 5.47 7.43
C ARG A 398 -0.81 5.69 6.03
N THR A 399 0.06 5.68 5.02
CA THR A 399 -0.37 5.84 3.63
C THR A 399 -0.97 4.54 3.10
N GLN A 400 -2.28 4.56 2.85
CA GLN A 400 -3.01 3.50 2.17
C GLN A 400 -2.66 3.49 0.67
N VAL A 401 -2.63 2.29 0.09
CA VAL A 401 -2.37 2.09 -1.34
C VAL A 401 -3.47 1.22 -1.92
N GLU A 402 -4.10 1.69 -2.98
CA GLU A 402 -5.13 0.96 -3.72
C GLU A 402 -4.72 0.82 -5.19
N ILE A 403 -4.65 -0.41 -5.69
CA ILE A 403 -4.23 -0.73 -7.06
C ILE A 403 -5.45 -1.20 -7.84
N LEU A 404 -5.85 -0.40 -8.81
CA LEU A 404 -7.09 -0.50 -9.56
C LEU A 404 -6.81 -1.01 -10.98
N PRO A 405 -7.29 -2.20 -11.36
CA PRO A 405 -7.38 -2.56 -12.78
C PRO A 405 -8.40 -1.68 -13.50
N GLN A 406 -8.12 -1.38 -14.77
CA GLN A 406 -9.04 -0.61 -15.62
C GLN A 406 -10.44 -1.24 -15.66
N GLY A 407 -11.48 -0.43 -15.41
CA GLY A 407 -12.88 -0.86 -15.31
C GLY A 407 -13.30 -1.34 -13.93
N ARG A 408 -12.39 -1.39 -12.96
CA ARG A 408 -12.63 -1.79 -11.56
C ARG A 408 -12.33 -0.67 -10.57
N GLU A 409 -12.40 0.58 -11.01
CA GLU A 409 -12.06 1.74 -10.19
C GLU A 409 -13.10 2.00 -9.09
N SER A 410 -12.63 2.32 -7.88
CA SER A 410 -13.49 2.64 -6.74
C SER A 410 -14.13 4.02 -6.85
N VAL A 411 -15.20 4.24 -6.10
CA VAL A 411 -15.90 5.54 -5.99
C VAL A 411 -14.94 6.64 -5.57
N LEU A 412 -14.10 6.34 -4.57
CA LEU A 412 -13.14 7.29 -4.03
C LEU A 412 -12.05 7.67 -5.02
N PHE A 413 -11.73 6.82 -6.00
CA PHE A 413 -10.85 7.18 -7.12
C PHE A 413 -11.58 8.04 -8.16
N LYS A 414 -12.79 7.64 -8.55
CA LYS A 414 -13.56 8.31 -9.62
C LYS A 414 -13.91 9.75 -9.29
N GLN A 415 -14.07 10.10 -8.01
CA GLN A 415 -14.37 11.49 -7.60
C GLN A 415 -13.35 12.50 -8.13
N PHE A 416 -12.09 12.09 -8.33
CA PHE A 416 -11.01 12.98 -8.78
C PHE A 416 -11.11 13.39 -10.26
N PHE A 417 -12.06 12.87 -11.01
CA PHE A 417 -12.25 13.14 -12.44
C PHE A 417 -13.46 14.05 -12.67
N LYS A 418 -13.41 14.89 -13.72
CA LYS A 418 -14.48 15.85 -14.07
C LYS A 418 -15.79 15.16 -14.43
N SER A 419 -15.67 14.06 -15.16
CA SER A 419 -16.75 13.20 -15.61
C SER A 419 -16.19 11.79 -15.73
N TRP A 420 -16.96 10.80 -15.31
CA TRP A 420 -16.59 9.39 -15.41
C TRP A 420 -17.67 8.64 -16.18
N SER A 421 -17.29 8.04 -17.30
CA SER A 421 -18.16 7.22 -18.16
C SER A 421 -17.71 5.79 -18.25
#